data_AF-A0A4R2LY45-F1
#
_entry.id   AF-A0A4R2LY45-F1
#
_cell.length_a   1.000
_cell.length_b   1.000
_cell.length_c   1.000
_cell.angle_alpha   90.00
_cell.angle_beta   90.00
_cell.angle_gamma   90.00
#
_symmetry.space_group_name_H-M   'P 1'
#
loop_
_entity.id
_entity.type
_entity.pdbx_description
1 polymer ?
#
loop_
_entity_poly.entity_id
_entity_poly.type
_entity_poly.pdbx_seq_one_letter_code
_entity_poly.pdbx_strand_id
1 'polypeptide(L)'
;MDRRKLRKQRHKKLGNGKGKKVGFSESIGLKIIGCRDGRKGFPRLTGDNAWYSTFMNREVNSYEEFCSHIWGSLQIENEDEFTRLEQLMDGIRQKKEHLEAARYDFQVASQREKEGETFRKKGEDKLTDAQVKTRRKAEKEKNLAPLKSKVAGLEQELKEAEEAFSGLHSKLIEDDNTTRLICHRVKDHILMRIDVYWNSALMRHPEGADMPVIPTLELRNDAEEAYLQPHKELMKRAATIHEAIQDEAHKREVA
;
A
#
# COMPACT_ATOMS: atom_id res chain seq x y z
N MET A 1 21.14 -7.94 2.49
CA MET A 1 20.19 -8.96 1.98
C MET A 1 19.69 -8.52 0.60
N ASP A 2 19.46 -9.42 -0.35
CA ASP A 2 18.97 -9.04 -1.70
C ASP A 2 17.44 -8.89 -1.70
N ARG A 3 16.95 -7.64 -1.77
CA ARG A 3 15.51 -7.30 -1.74
C ARG A 3 14.71 -7.98 -2.85
N ARG A 4 15.30 -8.20 -4.04
CA ARG A 4 14.62 -8.92 -5.13
C ARG A 4 14.40 -10.38 -4.78
N LYS A 5 15.33 -11.00 -4.04
CA LYS A 5 15.17 -12.38 -3.58
C LYS A 5 14.06 -12.48 -2.52
N LEU A 6 14.00 -11.55 -1.56
CA LEU A 6 12.94 -11.52 -0.55
C LEU A 6 11.55 -11.39 -1.20
N ARG A 7 11.39 -10.43 -2.13
CA ARG A 7 10.13 -10.24 -2.87
C ARG A 7 9.71 -11.49 -3.64
N LYS A 8 10.65 -12.13 -4.35
CA LYS A 8 10.39 -13.40 -5.05
C LYS A 8 9.99 -14.52 -4.10
N GLN A 9 10.60 -14.59 -2.91
CA GLN A 9 10.22 -15.58 -1.89
C GLN A 9 8.81 -15.32 -1.36
N ARG A 10 8.44 -14.05 -1.07
CA ARG A 10 7.08 -13.68 -0.68
C ARG A 10 6.06 -14.09 -1.73
N HIS A 11 6.27 -13.71 -3.00
CA HIS A 11 5.34 -14.10 -4.07
C HIS A 11 5.29 -15.62 -4.30
N LYS A 12 6.40 -16.34 -4.11
CA LYS A 12 6.38 -17.81 -4.15
C LYS A 12 5.48 -18.40 -3.06
N LYS A 13 5.38 -17.77 -1.88
CA LYS A 13 4.45 -18.19 -0.81
C LYS A 13 2.97 -18.00 -1.18
N LEU A 14 2.65 -17.14 -2.16
CA LEU A 14 1.28 -17.05 -2.70
C LEU A 14 0.90 -18.26 -3.56
N GLY A 15 1.87 -18.80 -4.31
CA GLY A 15 1.67 -19.95 -5.19
C GLY A 15 1.89 -21.30 -4.51
N ASN A 16 2.71 -21.35 -3.46
CA ASN A 16 2.99 -22.57 -2.73
C ASN A 16 1.87 -22.92 -1.75
N GLY A 17 1.23 -24.07 -1.99
CA GLY A 17 0.05 -24.57 -1.29
C GLY A 17 0.21 -24.99 0.18
N LYS A 18 1.07 -24.35 0.98
CA LYS A 18 1.02 -24.50 2.45
C LYS A 18 -0.20 -23.81 3.09
N GLY A 19 -1.03 -23.14 2.28
CA GLY A 19 -2.41 -22.77 2.62
C GLY A 19 -3.46 -23.72 2.03
N LYS A 20 -3.10 -24.93 1.57
CA LYS A 20 -4.07 -25.96 1.21
C LYS A 20 -4.56 -26.67 2.47
N LYS A 21 -5.75 -27.27 2.36
CA LYS A 21 -6.35 -28.13 3.39
C LYS A 21 -5.31 -29.08 3.97
N VAL A 22 -5.46 -29.43 5.25
CA VAL A 22 -4.67 -30.47 5.91
C VAL A 22 -4.66 -31.73 5.04
N GLY A 23 -3.46 -32.17 4.66
CA GLY A 23 -3.30 -33.31 3.75
C GLY A 23 -3.75 -34.63 4.40
N PHE A 24 -4.00 -35.66 3.59
CA PHE A 24 -4.43 -36.96 4.12
C PHE A 24 -3.40 -37.57 5.10
N SER A 25 -2.12 -37.60 4.71
CA SER A 25 -1.03 -38.13 5.54
C SER A 25 -0.80 -37.27 6.81
N GLU A 26 -0.87 -35.95 6.66
CA GLU A 26 -0.78 -35.00 7.75
C GLU A 26 -1.92 -35.20 8.76
N SER A 27 -3.16 -35.35 8.28
CA SER A 27 -4.33 -35.61 9.11
C SER A 27 -4.17 -36.89 9.92
N ILE A 28 -3.68 -37.98 9.31
CA ILE A 28 -3.43 -39.23 10.04
C ILE A 28 -2.40 -39.01 11.16
N GLY A 29 -1.29 -38.33 10.85
CA GLY A 29 -0.28 -38.02 11.86
C GLY A 29 -0.84 -37.20 13.03
N LEU A 30 -1.60 -36.15 12.74
CA LEU A 30 -2.25 -35.31 13.75
C LEU A 30 -3.24 -36.11 14.61
N LYS A 31 -4.03 -37.01 14.00
CA LYS A 31 -4.94 -37.90 14.73
C LYS A 31 -4.22 -38.83 15.70
N ILE A 32 -3.10 -39.40 15.27
CA ILE A 32 -2.27 -40.27 16.12
C ILE A 32 -1.72 -39.49 17.32
N ILE A 33 -1.16 -38.30 17.06
CA ILE A 33 -0.63 -37.41 18.11
C ILE A 33 -1.74 -37.03 19.09
N GLY A 34 -2.89 -36.55 18.57
CA GLY A 34 -4.04 -36.18 19.38
C GLY A 34 -4.57 -37.34 20.22
N CYS A 35 -4.78 -38.52 19.64
CA CYS A 35 -5.22 -39.70 20.39
C CYS A 35 -4.24 -40.08 21.51
N ARG A 36 -2.93 -40.04 21.24
CA ARG A 36 -1.90 -40.38 22.22
C ARG A 36 -1.88 -39.38 23.38
N ASP A 37 -1.92 -38.09 23.05
CA ASP A 37 -1.87 -37.01 24.03
C ASP A 37 -3.17 -36.95 24.85
N GLY A 38 -4.32 -37.19 24.21
CA GLY A 38 -5.62 -37.35 24.84
C GLY A 38 -5.60 -38.46 25.90
N ARG A 39 -5.16 -39.68 25.55
CA ARG A 39 -5.05 -40.80 26.50
C ARG A 39 -4.18 -40.50 27.72
N LYS A 40 -3.22 -39.59 27.59
CA LYS A 40 -2.28 -39.20 28.64
C LYS A 40 -2.75 -38.01 29.48
N GLY A 41 -3.90 -37.41 29.17
CA GLY A 41 -4.37 -36.22 29.88
C GLY A 41 -3.48 -34.99 29.64
N PHE A 42 -2.94 -34.84 28.42
CA PHE A 42 -2.00 -33.76 28.10
C PHE A 42 -2.63 -32.42 27.77
N PRO A 43 -3.75 -32.33 27.04
CA PRO A 43 -4.61 -31.16 27.12
C PRO A 43 -4.97 -30.90 28.58
N ARG A 44 -4.70 -29.72 29.11
CA ARG A 44 -4.95 -29.40 30.52
C ARG A 44 -5.63 -28.06 30.63
N LEU A 45 -6.59 -27.99 31.55
CA LEU A 45 -7.17 -26.72 31.96
C LEU A 45 -6.11 -25.91 32.72
N THR A 46 -5.93 -24.67 32.30
CA THR A 46 -5.06 -23.69 32.97
C THR A 46 -5.86 -22.87 33.98
N GLY A 47 -5.16 -22.13 34.86
CA GLY A 47 -5.79 -21.27 35.87
C GLY A 47 -6.71 -20.19 35.29
N ASP A 48 -6.49 -19.81 34.03
CA ASP A 48 -7.29 -18.82 33.29
C ASP A 48 -8.52 -19.43 32.61
N ASN A 49 -8.91 -20.65 33.00
CA ASN A 49 -10.00 -21.42 32.42
C ASN A 49 -9.85 -21.71 30.91
N ALA A 50 -8.61 -21.66 30.40
CA ALA A 50 -8.26 -21.98 29.02
C ALA A 50 -7.61 -23.37 28.93
N TRP A 51 -7.92 -24.12 27.87
CA TRP A 51 -7.30 -25.42 27.64
C TRP A 51 -5.97 -25.27 26.89
N TYR A 52 -4.92 -25.85 27.46
CA TYR A 52 -3.56 -25.78 26.96
C TYR A 52 -3.07 -27.15 26.51
N SER A 53 -2.33 -27.19 25.41
CA SER A 53 -1.53 -28.34 24.99
C SER A 53 -0.19 -27.87 24.44
N THR A 54 0.87 -28.64 24.69
CA THR A 54 2.20 -28.39 24.11
C THR A 54 2.19 -28.40 22.59
N PHE A 55 1.33 -29.22 21.97
CA PHE A 55 1.15 -29.23 20.52
C PHE A 55 0.54 -27.92 20.03
N MET A 56 -0.56 -27.47 20.64
CA MET A 56 -1.23 -26.23 20.27
C MET A 56 -0.31 -25.02 20.46
N ASN A 57 0.41 -24.95 21.58
CA ASN A 57 1.36 -23.87 21.84
C ASN A 57 2.48 -23.81 20.80
N ARG A 58 2.99 -24.98 20.38
CA ARG A 58 3.98 -25.05 19.30
C ARG A 58 3.44 -24.50 17.99
N GLU A 59 2.18 -24.80 17.66
CA GLU A 59 1.54 -24.27 16.45
C GLU A 59 1.37 -22.74 16.53
N VAL A 60 0.92 -22.21 17.68
CA VAL A 60 0.83 -20.76 17.93
C VAL A 60 2.19 -20.08 17.74
N ASN A 61 3.24 -20.57 18.41
CA ASN A 61 4.57 -19.99 18.29
C ASN A 61 5.08 -20.04 16.84
N SER A 62 4.80 -21.14 16.12
CA SER A 62 5.21 -21.26 14.72
C SER A 62 4.49 -20.26 13.80
N TYR A 63 3.26 -19.90 14.13
CA TYR A 63 2.52 -18.86 13.43
C TYR A 63 3.15 -17.48 13.67
N GLU A 64 3.40 -17.15 14.93
CA GLU A 64 4.00 -15.87 15.33
C GLU A 64 5.40 -15.67 14.73
N GLU A 65 6.24 -16.71 14.76
CA GLU A 65 7.54 -16.71 14.10
C GLU A 65 7.43 -16.49 12.60
N PHE A 66 6.47 -17.16 11.95
CA PHE A 66 6.22 -17.00 10.52
C PHE A 66 5.80 -15.57 10.17
N CYS A 67 4.85 -15.01 10.91
CA CYS A 67 4.37 -13.65 10.74
C CYS A 67 5.52 -12.65 10.94
N SER A 68 6.28 -12.77 12.03
CA SER A 68 7.43 -11.92 12.33
C SER A 68 8.48 -11.95 11.22
N HIS A 69 8.80 -13.13 10.71
CA HIS A 69 9.73 -13.26 9.58
C HIS A 69 9.20 -12.56 8.33
N ILE A 70 7.92 -12.73 8.00
CA ILE A 70 7.35 -12.23 6.75
C ILE A 70 7.17 -10.71 6.77
N TRP A 71 6.67 -10.14 7.85
CA TRP A 71 6.60 -8.69 8.04
C TRP A 71 7.98 -8.05 8.15
N GLY A 72 8.93 -8.68 8.87
CA GLY A 72 10.30 -8.20 8.93
C GLY A 72 11.01 -8.23 7.57
N SER A 73 10.74 -9.24 6.74
CA SER A 73 11.25 -9.27 5.35
C SER A 73 10.67 -8.12 4.52
N LEU A 74 9.36 -7.86 4.67
CA LEU A 74 8.69 -6.76 3.99
C LEU A 74 9.26 -5.40 4.40
N GLN A 75 9.54 -5.19 5.68
CA GLN A 75 10.18 -3.97 6.18
C GLN A 75 11.51 -3.67 5.46
N ILE A 76 12.35 -4.69 5.27
CA ILE A 76 13.62 -4.57 4.55
C ILE A 76 13.41 -4.31 3.05
N GLU A 77 12.36 -4.87 2.46
CA GLU A 77 12.01 -4.66 1.05
C GLU A 77 11.54 -3.23 0.77
N ASN A 78 10.73 -2.65 1.66
CA ASN A 78 10.05 -1.38 1.47
C ASN A 78 10.77 -0.17 2.10
N GLU A 79 11.87 -0.36 2.82
CA GLU A 79 12.63 0.70 3.50
C GLU A 79 12.86 1.94 2.60
N ASP A 80 13.51 1.75 1.45
CA ASP A 80 13.80 2.85 0.52
C ASP A 80 12.53 3.37 -0.18
N GLU A 81 11.50 2.54 -0.30
CA GLU A 81 10.26 2.90 -0.99
C GLU A 81 9.46 3.90 -0.15
N PHE A 82 9.47 3.78 1.19
CA PHE A 82 8.86 4.78 2.06
C PHE A 82 9.60 6.12 2.01
N THR A 83 10.94 6.11 1.97
CA THR A 83 11.72 7.34 1.77
C THR A 83 11.42 7.98 0.41
N ARG A 84 11.34 7.17 -0.64
CA ARG A 84 11.00 7.64 -1.98
C ARG A 84 9.59 8.20 -2.07
N LEU A 85 8.64 7.60 -1.35
CA LEU A 85 7.26 8.09 -1.26
C LEU A 85 7.22 9.51 -0.68
N GLU A 86 7.93 9.74 0.43
CA GLU A 86 7.99 11.06 1.06
C GLU A 86 8.64 12.10 0.14
N GLN A 87 9.74 11.76 -0.54
CA GLN A 87 10.37 12.63 -1.54
C GLN A 87 9.43 13.00 -2.69
N LEU A 88 8.62 12.05 -3.17
CA LEU A 88 7.63 12.31 -4.21
C LEU A 88 6.52 13.24 -3.70
N MET A 89 6.06 13.06 -2.47
CA MET A 89 5.05 13.94 -1.86
C MET A 89 5.55 15.38 -1.74
N ASP A 90 6.77 15.58 -1.23
CA ASP A 90 7.39 16.92 -1.15
C ASP A 90 7.61 17.51 -2.55
N GLY A 91 8.06 16.69 -3.50
CA GLY A 91 8.28 17.09 -4.88
C GLY A 91 6.98 17.50 -5.60
N ILE A 92 5.86 16.83 -5.33
CA ILE A 92 4.53 17.21 -5.85
C ILE A 92 4.14 18.58 -5.30
N ARG A 93 4.29 18.81 -3.98
CA ARG A 93 3.98 20.10 -3.36
C ARG A 93 4.77 21.24 -4.02
N GLN A 94 6.09 21.08 -4.14
CA GLN A 94 6.95 22.09 -4.76
C GLN A 94 6.58 22.36 -6.24
N LYS A 95 6.29 21.30 -7.00
CA LYS A 95 5.88 21.46 -8.41
C LYS A 95 4.53 22.18 -8.53
N LYS A 96 3.57 21.92 -7.63
CA LYS A 96 2.29 22.66 -7.59
C LYS A 96 2.53 24.15 -7.32
N GLU A 97 3.35 24.50 -6.33
CA GLU A 97 3.70 25.89 -6.04
C GLU A 97 4.38 26.59 -7.23
N HIS A 98 5.33 25.93 -7.89
CA HIS A 98 5.99 26.48 -9.08
C HIS A 98 5.03 26.65 -10.27
N LEU A 99 4.09 25.71 -10.45
CA LEU A 99 3.07 25.78 -11.48
C LEU A 99 2.10 26.94 -11.24
N GLU A 100 1.66 27.16 -10.00
CA GLU A 100 0.80 28.29 -9.63
C GLU A 100 1.50 29.62 -9.89
N ALA A 101 2.77 29.75 -9.49
CA ALA A 101 3.57 30.94 -9.78
C ALA A 101 3.72 31.19 -11.29
N ALA A 102 4.03 30.14 -12.07
CA ALA A 102 4.16 30.27 -13.52
C ALA A 102 2.83 30.63 -14.21
N ARG A 103 1.70 30.10 -13.73
CA ARG A 103 0.36 30.46 -14.21
C ARG A 103 0.02 31.92 -13.89
N TYR A 104 0.38 32.39 -12.69
CA TYR A 104 0.23 33.79 -12.29
C TYR A 104 1.06 34.73 -13.19
N ASP A 105 2.35 34.43 -13.39
CA ASP A 105 3.23 35.20 -14.27
C ASP A 105 2.69 35.26 -15.70
N PHE A 106 2.19 34.12 -16.22
CA PHE A 106 1.55 34.05 -17.52
C PHE A 106 0.28 34.92 -17.59
N GLN A 107 -0.54 34.92 -16.56
CA GLN A 107 -1.76 35.73 -16.49
C GLN A 107 -1.43 37.23 -16.47
N VAL A 108 -0.45 37.65 -15.66
CA VAL A 108 0.01 39.04 -15.59
C VAL A 108 0.58 39.49 -16.93
N ALA A 109 1.43 38.68 -17.57
CA ALA A 109 1.99 38.99 -18.88
C ALA A 109 0.89 39.09 -19.96
N SER A 110 -0.07 38.17 -19.95
CA SER A 110 -1.22 38.16 -20.87
C SER A 110 -2.07 39.42 -20.71
N GLN A 111 -2.27 39.90 -19.48
CA GLN A 111 -3.01 41.12 -19.19
C GLN A 111 -2.26 42.37 -19.66
N ARG A 112 -0.95 42.47 -19.41
CA ARG A 112 -0.10 43.57 -19.91
C ARG A 112 -0.11 43.67 -21.43
N GLU A 113 -0.04 42.53 -22.13
CA GLU A 113 -0.14 42.50 -23.59
C GLU A 113 -1.51 42.97 -24.09
N LYS A 114 -2.61 42.66 -23.39
CA LYS A 114 -3.95 43.19 -23.71
C LYS A 114 -4.04 44.70 -23.51
N GLU A 115 -3.47 45.23 -22.44
CA GLU A 115 -3.46 46.68 -22.17
C GLU A 115 -2.63 47.43 -23.21
N GLY A 116 -1.50 46.86 -23.66
CA GLY A 116 -0.66 47.42 -24.72
C GLY A 116 -1.28 47.43 -26.12
N GLU A 117 -2.41 46.75 -26.35
CA GLU A 117 -3.16 46.80 -27.62
C GLU A 117 -4.00 48.08 -27.76
N THR A 118 -4.17 48.87 -26.69
CA THR A 118 -5.08 50.05 -26.68
C THR A 118 -4.54 51.27 -27.43
N PHE A 119 -3.24 51.34 -27.72
CA PHE A 119 -2.62 52.46 -28.42
C PHE A 119 -1.85 52.03 -29.68
N ARG A 120 -1.91 52.84 -30.75
CA ARG A 120 -1.08 52.65 -31.94
C ARG A 120 0.39 52.89 -31.58
N LYS A 121 1.26 51.96 -31.97
CA LYS A 121 2.72 52.12 -31.82
C LYS A 121 3.27 52.94 -32.99
N LYS A 122 4.42 53.57 -32.75
CA LYS A 122 5.14 54.36 -33.75
C LYS A 122 5.37 53.54 -35.03
N GLY A 123 4.97 54.09 -36.19
CA GLY A 123 5.13 53.43 -37.50
C GLY A 123 3.90 52.64 -37.98
N GLU A 124 2.79 52.67 -37.24
CA GLU A 124 1.52 52.03 -37.63
C GLU A 124 0.55 53.01 -38.33
N ASP A 125 0.98 54.24 -38.60
CA ASP A 125 0.13 55.33 -39.08
C ASP A 125 -0.46 55.07 -40.48
N LYS A 126 0.22 54.25 -41.29
CA LYS A 126 -0.17 53.90 -42.67
C LYS A 126 -0.78 52.49 -42.81
N LEU A 127 -0.90 51.74 -41.71
CA LEU A 127 -1.43 50.37 -41.73
C LEU A 127 -2.94 50.37 -41.53
N THR A 128 -3.63 49.42 -42.18
CA THR A 128 -5.03 49.14 -41.90
C THR A 128 -5.19 48.46 -40.54
N ASP A 129 -6.32 48.67 -39.87
CA ASP A 129 -6.58 48.08 -38.54
C ASP A 129 -6.50 46.53 -38.56
N ALA A 130 -6.84 45.90 -39.70
CA ALA A 130 -6.71 44.45 -39.88
C ALA A 130 -5.24 44.00 -39.89
N GLN A 131 -4.34 44.75 -40.54
CA GLN A 131 -2.91 44.46 -40.56
C GLN A 131 -2.28 44.69 -39.17
N VAL A 132 -2.67 45.76 -38.48
CA VAL A 132 -2.23 46.05 -37.11
C VAL A 132 -2.67 44.94 -36.15
N LYS A 133 -3.94 44.50 -36.20
CA LYS A 133 -4.45 43.39 -35.37
C LYS A 133 -3.67 42.09 -35.60
N THR A 134 -3.40 41.73 -36.86
CA THR A 134 -2.68 40.51 -37.20
C THR A 134 -1.25 40.55 -36.68
N ARG A 135 -0.55 41.68 -36.87
CA ARG A 135 0.81 41.87 -36.37
C ARG A 135 0.86 41.83 -34.83
N ARG A 136 -0.08 42.49 -34.16
CA ARG A 136 -0.20 42.50 -32.69
C ARG A 136 -0.44 41.11 -32.13
N LYS A 137 -1.33 40.33 -32.74
CA LYS A 137 -1.58 38.95 -32.36
C LYS A 137 -0.30 38.11 -32.46
N ALA A 138 0.46 38.24 -33.54
CA ALA A 138 1.72 37.52 -33.72
C ALA A 138 2.81 37.94 -32.72
N GLU A 139 2.95 39.25 -32.44
CA GLU A 139 3.88 39.76 -31.40
C GLU A 139 3.51 39.22 -30.02
N LYS A 140 2.22 39.25 -29.67
CA LYS A 140 1.72 38.72 -28.40
C LYS A 140 1.93 37.22 -28.27
N GLU A 141 1.61 36.44 -29.30
CA GLU A 141 1.85 35.00 -29.30
C GLU A 141 3.34 34.69 -29.14
N LYS A 142 4.23 35.45 -29.82
CA LYS A 142 5.67 35.32 -29.68
C LYS A 142 6.16 35.65 -28.26
N ASN A 143 5.67 36.73 -27.66
CA ASN A 143 6.06 37.16 -26.31
C ASN A 143 5.54 36.20 -25.22
N LEU A 144 4.34 35.65 -25.41
CA LEU A 144 3.73 34.72 -24.46
C LEU A 144 4.17 33.26 -24.65
N ALA A 145 4.76 32.91 -25.80
CA ALA A 145 5.18 31.53 -26.10
C ALA A 145 6.14 30.92 -25.06
N PRO A 146 7.18 31.63 -24.56
CA PRO A 146 8.08 31.08 -23.53
C PRO A 146 7.35 30.76 -22.22
N LEU A 147 6.42 31.63 -21.79
CA LEU A 147 5.64 31.42 -20.58
C LEU A 147 4.64 30.27 -20.72
N LYS A 148 3.97 30.16 -21.88
CA LYS A 148 3.12 29.00 -22.19
C LYS A 148 3.92 27.71 -22.17
N SER A 149 5.10 27.70 -22.78
CA SER A 149 5.98 26.52 -22.78
C SER A 149 6.44 26.16 -21.37
N LYS A 150 6.74 27.14 -20.52
CA LYS A 150 7.12 26.92 -19.12
C LYS A 150 5.96 26.31 -18.32
N VAL A 151 4.75 26.84 -18.46
CA VAL A 151 3.55 26.28 -17.80
C VAL A 151 3.32 24.85 -18.25
N ALA A 152 3.32 24.59 -19.57
CA ALA A 152 3.11 23.25 -20.10
C ALA A 152 4.20 22.24 -19.64
N GLY A 153 5.46 22.68 -19.56
CA GLY A 153 6.54 21.85 -19.02
C GLY A 153 6.33 21.48 -17.56
N LEU A 154 5.98 22.46 -16.72
CA LEU A 154 5.68 22.21 -15.29
C LEU A 154 4.44 21.34 -15.08
N GLU A 155 3.41 21.48 -15.91
CA GLU A 155 2.23 20.61 -15.89
C GLU A 155 2.60 19.16 -16.19
N GLN A 156 3.47 18.94 -17.19
CA GLN A 156 3.95 17.62 -17.54
C GLN A 156 4.81 17.01 -16.43
N GLU A 157 5.76 17.77 -15.86
CA GLU A 157 6.58 17.32 -14.74
C GLU A 157 5.76 16.98 -13.48
N LEU A 158 4.71 17.78 -13.21
CA LEU A 158 3.79 17.51 -12.11
C LEU A 158 3.03 16.20 -12.35
N LYS A 159 2.50 16.01 -13.56
CA LYS A 159 1.78 14.79 -13.94
C LYS A 159 2.66 13.54 -13.79
N GLU A 160 3.90 13.59 -14.28
CA GLU A 160 4.85 12.47 -14.14
C GLU A 160 5.15 12.15 -12.66
N ALA A 161 5.28 13.17 -11.81
CA ALA A 161 5.47 12.99 -10.38
C ALA A 161 4.23 12.37 -9.70
N GLU A 162 3.02 12.83 -10.05
CA GLU A 162 1.75 12.30 -9.54
C GLU A 162 1.51 10.84 -9.96
N GLU A 163 1.86 10.48 -11.20
CA GLU A 163 1.80 9.09 -11.70
C GLU A 163 2.81 8.19 -10.97
N ALA A 164 4.07 8.64 -10.82
CA ALA A 164 5.09 7.90 -10.09
C ALA A 164 4.71 7.70 -8.61
N PHE A 165 4.16 8.74 -7.97
CA PHE A 165 3.62 8.67 -6.61
C PHE A 165 2.49 7.66 -6.50
N SER A 166 1.49 7.75 -7.38
CA SER A 166 0.31 6.87 -7.36
C SER A 166 0.68 5.41 -7.58
N GLY A 167 1.62 5.14 -8.49
CA GLY A 167 2.14 3.80 -8.72
C GLY A 167 2.88 3.24 -7.49
N LEU A 168 3.70 4.06 -6.83
CA LEU A 168 4.43 3.67 -5.63
C LEU A 168 3.50 3.43 -4.43
N HIS A 169 2.57 4.36 -4.18
CA HIS A 169 1.57 4.26 -3.12
C HIS A 169 0.73 2.98 -3.28
N SER A 170 0.23 2.71 -4.49
CA SER A 170 -0.55 1.51 -4.79
C SER A 170 0.25 0.22 -4.57
N LYS A 171 1.53 0.21 -4.98
CA LYS A 171 2.44 -0.92 -4.77
C LYS A 171 2.63 -1.23 -3.28
N LEU A 172 2.85 -0.20 -2.43
CA LEU A 172 3.02 -0.40 -0.99
C LEU A 172 1.76 -1.03 -0.36
N ILE A 173 0.57 -0.53 -0.73
CA ILE A 173 -0.71 -1.10 -0.27
C ILE A 173 -0.86 -2.55 -0.75
N GLU A 174 -0.50 -2.85 -2.00
CA GLU A 174 -0.57 -4.21 -2.54
C GLU A 174 0.38 -5.15 -1.79
N ASP A 175 1.59 -4.70 -1.47
CA ASP A 175 2.57 -5.49 -0.74
C ASP A 175 2.10 -5.80 0.70
N ASP A 176 1.48 -4.84 1.38
CA ASP A 176 0.86 -5.02 2.70
C ASP A 176 -0.31 -6.03 2.63
N ASN A 177 -1.21 -5.84 1.66
CA ASN A 177 -2.37 -6.73 1.46
C ASN A 177 -1.96 -8.16 1.11
N THR A 178 -0.96 -8.30 0.26
CA THR A 178 -0.38 -9.60 -0.12
C THR A 178 0.20 -10.31 1.10
N THR A 179 0.88 -9.57 1.96
CA THR A 179 1.51 -10.09 3.18
C THR A 179 0.47 -10.52 4.20
N ARG A 180 -0.57 -9.72 4.39
CA ARG A 180 -1.74 -10.06 5.21
C ARG A 180 -2.41 -11.34 4.73
N LEU A 181 -2.63 -11.48 3.42
CA LEU A 181 -3.23 -12.66 2.82
C LEU A 181 -2.38 -13.92 3.00
N ILE A 182 -1.05 -13.82 2.93
CA ILE A 182 -0.15 -14.94 3.25
C ILE A 182 -0.29 -15.35 4.71
N CYS A 183 -0.31 -14.38 5.65
CA CYS A 183 -0.48 -14.67 7.07
C CYS A 183 -1.82 -15.33 7.37
N HIS A 184 -2.92 -14.81 6.81
CA HIS A 184 -4.25 -15.42 6.95
C HIS A 184 -4.29 -16.87 6.47
N ARG A 185 -3.70 -17.18 5.31
CA ARG A 185 -3.67 -18.56 4.81
C ARG A 185 -2.93 -19.52 5.74
N VAL A 186 -1.85 -19.05 6.38
CA VAL A 186 -1.12 -19.86 7.36
C VAL A 186 -1.91 -19.99 8.65
N LYS A 187 -2.59 -18.93 9.10
CA LYS A 187 -3.51 -18.95 10.24
C LYS A 187 -4.60 -20.01 10.03
N ASP A 188 -5.28 -19.99 8.89
CA ASP A 188 -6.34 -20.94 8.56
C ASP A 188 -5.81 -22.39 8.57
N HIS A 189 -4.64 -22.62 7.96
CA HIS A 189 -4.02 -23.94 7.93
C HIS A 189 -3.67 -24.45 9.34
N ILE A 190 -3.13 -23.57 10.20
CA ILE A 190 -2.79 -23.91 11.60
C ILE A 190 -4.05 -24.23 12.40
N LEU A 191 -5.12 -23.44 12.25
CA LEU A 191 -6.40 -23.72 12.90
C LEU A 191 -6.95 -25.09 12.47
N MET A 192 -6.91 -25.41 11.18
CA MET A 192 -7.33 -26.75 10.70
C MET A 192 -6.48 -27.88 11.30
N ARG A 193 -5.16 -27.69 11.46
CA ARG A 193 -4.27 -28.68 12.09
C ARG A 193 -4.64 -28.90 13.55
N ILE A 194 -4.89 -27.81 14.27
CA ILE A 194 -5.33 -27.83 15.67
C ILE A 194 -6.68 -28.53 15.79
N ASP A 195 -7.64 -28.28 14.90
CA ASP A 195 -8.94 -28.94 14.93
C ASP A 195 -8.81 -30.46 14.79
N VAL A 196 -7.99 -30.95 13.85
CA VAL A 196 -7.78 -32.40 13.67
C VAL A 196 -7.13 -33.02 14.91
N TYR A 197 -6.13 -32.35 15.46
CA TYR A 197 -5.46 -32.76 16.71
C TYR A 197 -6.45 -32.79 17.89
N TRP A 198 -7.16 -31.68 18.11
CA TRP A 198 -8.04 -31.45 19.24
C TRP A 198 -9.18 -32.44 19.28
N ASN A 199 -9.87 -32.64 18.16
CA ASN A 199 -10.95 -33.63 18.04
C ASN A 199 -10.45 -35.04 18.39
N SER A 200 -9.21 -35.38 18.02
CA SER A 200 -8.64 -36.70 18.32
C SER A 200 -8.23 -36.84 19.78
N ALA A 201 -7.77 -35.74 20.41
CA ALA A 201 -7.44 -35.70 21.82
C ALA A 201 -8.69 -35.79 22.69
N LEU A 202 -9.72 -34.98 22.39
CA LEU A 202 -11.02 -34.94 23.05
C LEU A 202 -11.62 -36.34 23.18
N MET A 203 -11.65 -37.11 22.09
CA MET A 203 -12.23 -38.46 22.03
C MET A 203 -11.53 -39.49 22.92
N ARG A 204 -10.32 -39.20 23.38
CA ARG A 204 -9.49 -40.14 24.18
C ARG A 204 -9.13 -39.58 25.55
N HIS A 205 -9.55 -38.36 25.86
CA HIS A 205 -9.18 -37.67 27.09
C HIS A 205 -9.98 -38.20 28.29
N PRO A 206 -9.33 -38.44 29.45
CA PRO A 206 -10.03 -38.85 30.67
C PRO A 206 -11.12 -37.85 31.11
N GLU A 207 -10.86 -36.56 30.95
CA GLU A 207 -11.78 -35.44 31.26
C GLU A 207 -12.46 -34.91 30.00
N GLY A 208 -12.65 -35.74 28.96
CA GLY A 208 -13.16 -35.29 27.67
C GLY A 208 -14.57 -34.67 27.71
N ALA A 209 -15.36 -34.97 28.74
CA ALA A 209 -16.68 -34.35 28.94
C ALA A 209 -16.60 -32.87 29.35
N ASP A 210 -15.51 -32.47 30.03
CA ASP A 210 -15.29 -31.10 30.54
C ASP A 210 -14.48 -30.25 29.55
N MET A 211 -13.93 -30.88 28.50
CA MET A 211 -13.22 -30.19 27.43
C MET A 211 -14.20 -29.51 26.45
N PRO A 212 -13.89 -28.31 25.96
CA PRO A 212 -14.71 -27.65 24.96
C PRO A 212 -14.59 -28.35 23.62
N VAL A 213 -15.68 -28.32 22.84
CA VAL A 213 -15.72 -28.85 21.47
C VAL A 213 -14.73 -28.12 20.56
N ILE A 214 -14.59 -26.81 20.75
CA ILE A 214 -13.65 -25.96 20.03
C ILE A 214 -12.69 -25.36 21.08
N PRO A 215 -11.36 -25.53 20.93
CA PRO A 215 -10.43 -24.96 21.87
C PRO A 215 -10.43 -23.44 21.73
N THR A 216 -10.50 -22.73 22.86
CA THR A 216 -10.34 -21.27 22.88
C THR A 216 -8.87 -20.94 22.62
N LEU A 217 -8.55 -20.57 21.38
CA LEU A 217 -7.20 -20.23 20.96
C LEU A 217 -7.20 -18.93 20.16
N GLU A 218 -6.38 -17.98 20.59
CA GLU A 218 -6.17 -16.73 19.86
C GLU A 218 -4.85 -16.80 19.08
N LEU A 219 -4.92 -16.70 17.75
CA LEU A 219 -3.76 -16.54 16.89
C LEU A 219 -3.63 -15.06 16.50
N ARG A 220 -2.69 -14.37 17.13
CA ARG A 220 -2.42 -12.94 16.95
C ARG A 220 -1.31 -12.71 15.94
N ASN A 221 -1.41 -11.61 15.20
CA ASN A 221 -0.40 -11.16 14.25
C ASN A 221 0.19 -9.83 14.72
N ASP A 222 0.81 -9.83 15.90
CA ASP A 222 1.37 -8.62 16.50
C ASP A 222 2.50 -8.03 15.63
N ALA A 223 3.14 -8.86 14.79
CA ALA A 223 4.14 -8.42 13.82
C ALA A 223 3.60 -7.46 12.75
N GLU A 224 2.32 -7.58 12.36
CA GLU A 224 1.69 -6.62 11.43
C GLU A 224 1.57 -5.25 12.07
N GLU A 225 1.12 -5.19 13.32
CA GLU A 225 1.03 -3.93 14.04
C GLU A 225 2.42 -3.29 14.19
N ALA A 226 3.41 -4.07 14.60
CA ALA A 226 4.80 -3.60 14.72
C ALA A 226 5.35 -3.03 13.40
N TYR A 227 4.97 -3.61 12.25
CA TYR A 227 5.34 -3.11 10.92
C TYR A 227 4.56 -1.86 10.51
N LEU A 228 3.25 -1.79 10.74
CA LEU A 228 2.40 -0.69 10.26
C LEU A 228 2.56 0.59 11.08
N GLN A 229 2.79 0.48 12.38
CA GLN A 229 2.81 1.63 13.30
C GLN A 229 3.81 2.73 12.87
N PRO A 230 5.08 2.43 12.50
CA PRO A 230 6.03 3.45 12.04
C PRO A 230 5.59 4.18 10.76
N HIS A 231 4.80 3.54 9.90
CA HIS A 231 4.44 4.07 8.58
C HIS A 231 3.05 4.70 8.53
N LYS A 232 2.28 4.59 9.61
CA LYS A 232 0.87 5.00 9.69
C LYS A 232 0.62 6.44 9.27
N GLU A 233 1.39 7.39 9.80
CA GLU A 233 1.18 8.81 9.51
C GLU A 233 1.61 9.18 8.10
N LEU A 234 2.70 8.59 7.60
CA LEU A 234 3.13 8.76 6.21
C LEU A 234 2.06 8.24 5.23
N MET A 235 1.55 7.03 5.47
CA MET A 235 0.53 6.42 4.61
C MET A 235 -0.79 7.19 4.66
N LYS A 236 -1.18 7.76 5.81
CA LYS A 236 -2.35 8.63 5.92
C LYS A 236 -2.20 9.89 5.06
N ARG A 237 -1.05 10.57 5.15
CA ARG A 237 -0.75 11.74 4.31
C ARG A 237 -0.74 11.38 2.82
N ALA A 238 -0.14 10.24 2.48
CA ALA A 238 -0.12 9.74 1.10
C ALA A 238 -1.54 9.45 0.57
N ALA A 239 -2.43 8.85 1.38
CA ALA A 239 -3.81 8.62 1.01
C ALA A 239 -4.54 9.93 0.67
N THR A 240 -4.39 10.97 1.51
CA THR A 240 -4.99 12.29 1.24
C THR A 240 -4.49 12.91 -0.07
N ILE A 241 -3.19 12.83 -0.36
CA ILE A 241 -2.64 13.32 -1.63
C ILE A 241 -3.19 12.50 -2.81
N HIS A 242 -3.28 11.19 -2.66
CA HIS A 242 -3.79 10.31 -3.71
C HIS A 242 -5.26 10.62 -4.04
N GLU A 243 -6.11 10.80 -3.03
CA GLU A 243 -7.52 11.21 -3.19
C GLU A 243 -7.61 12.57 -3.90
N ALA A 244 -6.81 13.56 -3.48
CA ALA A 244 -6.79 14.87 -4.13
C ALA A 244 -6.39 14.80 -5.61
N ILE A 245 -5.42 13.95 -5.97
CA ILE A 245 -5.01 13.72 -7.36
C ILE A 245 -6.16 13.08 -8.16
N GLN A 246 -6.85 12.08 -7.61
CA GLN A 246 -7.98 11.43 -8.28
C GLN A 246 -9.14 12.40 -8.51
N ASP A 247 -9.46 13.23 -7.51
CA ASP A 247 -10.49 14.26 -7.62
C ASP A 247 -10.16 15.30 -8.69
N GLU A 248 -8.90 15.74 -8.78
CA GLU A 248 -8.45 16.64 -9.83
C GLU A 248 -8.54 16.00 -11.21
N ALA A 249 -8.14 14.72 -11.35
CA ALA A 249 -8.24 14.00 -12.61
C ALA A 249 -9.71 13.88 -13.07
N HIS A 250 -10.61 13.52 -12.16
CA HIS A 250 -12.04 13.40 -12.46
C HIS A 250 -12.64 14.74 -12.93
N LYS A 251 -12.29 15.85 -12.28
CA LYS A 251 -12.72 17.19 -12.69
C LYS A 251 -12.23 17.57 -14.09
N ARG A 252 -11.06 17.09 -14.52
CA ARG A 252 -10.53 17.35 -15.88
C ARG A 252 -11.17 16.48 -16.96
N GLU A 253 -11.70 15.30 -16.62
CA GLU A 253 -12.41 14.43 -17.58
C GLU A 253 -13.86 14.86 -17.83
N VAL A 254 -14.49 15.53 -16.85
CA VAL A 254 -15.89 15.96 -16.92
C VAL A 254 -16.04 17.37 -17.53
N ALA A 255 -14.95 18.13 -17.66
CA ALA A 255 -14.92 19.51 -18.20
C ALA A 255 -14.53 19.55 -19.68
#